data_AF-A0A2T0UAD5-F1
#
_entry.id   AF-A0A2T0UAD5-F1
#
_cell.length_a   1.000
_cell.length_b   1.000
_cell.length_c   1.000
_cell.angle_alpha   90.00
_cell.angle_beta   90.00
_cell.angle_gamma   90.00
#
_symmetry.space_group_name_H-M   'P 1'
#
loop_
_entity.id
_entity.type
_entity.pdbx_description
1 polymer ?
#
loop_
_entity_poly.entity_id
_entity_poly.type
_entity_poly.pdbx_seq_one_letter_code
_entity_poly.pdbx_strand_id
1 'polypeptide(L)'
;MGTDVERLLAGGEVELLGRVVDSSNGAVLVRVTGDTGSRLAIHKPVALERPLWDYPDGTLAARERAAYLVSAAGGFDVVPPTVLHDGPWGPAATQMWVGDPAREPEYVVDVVDPDEVPAGWREVLRGEAPDGSEVVVAHSSDAAVRTTAVFDALINNSDRKGGHLLLVGDDLWGVDHGVSLGVEPKLRTVLWGWAGQPIEDDDLARVARVRDALETGTLADELDELLTLSEVSALATRARTLLEDRRHPVPVPGWPPIPWPAM
;
A
#
# COMPACT_ATOMS: atom_id res chain seq x y z
N MET A 1 15.12 -16.15 2.36
CA MET A 1 14.29 -17.35 2.13
C MET A 1 12.87 -16.94 2.45
N GLY A 2 11.96 -16.93 1.47
CA GLY A 2 10.59 -16.45 1.66
C GLY A 2 9.76 -17.36 2.57
N THR A 3 8.69 -16.79 3.13
CA THR A 3 7.69 -17.50 3.92
C THR A 3 7.05 -18.66 3.15
N ASP A 4 6.38 -19.59 3.84
CA ASP A 4 5.62 -20.67 3.18
C ASP A 4 4.58 -20.13 2.20
N VAL A 5 3.98 -18.98 2.52
CA VAL A 5 3.04 -18.28 1.64
C VAL A 5 3.75 -17.76 0.39
N GLU A 6 4.87 -17.04 0.52
CA GLU A 6 5.62 -16.57 -0.66
C GLU A 6 6.06 -17.73 -1.56
N ARG A 7 6.53 -18.83 -0.98
CA ARG A 7 6.91 -20.03 -1.76
C ARG A 7 5.73 -20.62 -2.52
N LEU A 8 4.55 -20.71 -1.88
CA LEU A 8 3.33 -21.14 -2.55
C LEU A 8 2.93 -20.18 -3.68
N LEU A 9 2.93 -18.87 -3.43
CA LEU A 9 2.54 -17.88 -4.43
C LEU A 9 3.48 -17.85 -5.64
N ALA A 10 4.78 -18.09 -5.44
CA ALA A 10 5.78 -18.04 -6.51
C ALA A 10 5.86 -19.33 -7.33
N GLY A 11 5.57 -20.49 -6.72
CA GLY A 11 5.78 -21.80 -7.36
C GLY A 11 4.51 -22.63 -7.57
N GLY A 12 3.36 -22.22 -7.05
CA GLY A 12 2.11 -22.95 -7.18
C GLY A 12 1.44 -22.79 -8.54
N GLU A 13 0.57 -23.74 -8.88
CA GLU A 13 -0.29 -23.66 -10.05
C GLU A 13 -1.33 -22.55 -9.87
N VAL A 14 -1.44 -21.66 -10.85
CA VAL A 14 -2.32 -20.48 -10.82
C VAL A 14 -3.57 -20.74 -11.66
N GLU A 15 -4.72 -20.87 -11.00
CA GLU A 15 -6.04 -21.04 -11.60
C GLU A 15 -6.81 -19.70 -11.60
N LEU A 16 -7.32 -19.28 -12.76
CA LEU A 16 -8.17 -18.08 -12.88
C LEU A 16 -9.57 -18.34 -12.30
N LEU A 17 -9.99 -17.53 -11.33
CA LEU A 17 -11.34 -17.60 -10.77
C LEU A 17 -12.25 -16.47 -11.28
N GLY A 18 -11.69 -15.29 -11.54
CA GLY A 18 -12.49 -14.15 -12.01
C GLY A 18 -11.68 -12.89 -12.26
N ARG A 19 -12.32 -11.87 -12.84
CA ARG A 19 -11.75 -10.53 -13.02
C ARG A 19 -12.26 -9.60 -11.94
N VAL A 20 -11.39 -8.70 -11.47
CA VAL A 20 -11.80 -7.60 -10.60
C VAL A 20 -12.33 -6.48 -11.49
N VAL A 21 -13.63 -6.19 -11.40
CA VAL A 21 -14.34 -5.31 -12.34
C VAL A 21 -13.83 -3.85 -12.26
N ASP A 22 -13.49 -3.38 -11.06
CA ASP A 22 -13.05 -2.00 -10.82
C ASP A 22 -11.52 -1.81 -10.86
N SER A 23 -10.76 -2.83 -11.26
CA SER A 23 -9.31 -2.72 -11.37
C SER A 23 -8.90 -2.02 -12.68
N SER A 24 -8.29 -0.84 -12.55
CA SER A 24 -7.77 -0.05 -13.68
C SER A 24 -6.65 -0.74 -14.49
N ASN A 25 -5.88 -1.64 -13.85
CA ASN A 25 -4.70 -2.31 -14.43
C ASN A 25 -4.82 -3.84 -14.53
N GLY A 26 -6.05 -4.35 -14.66
CA GLY A 26 -6.27 -5.76 -15.04
C GLY A 26 -5.96 -6.82 -13.98
N ALA A 27 -6.13 -6.51 -12.69
CA ALA A 27 -6.05 -7.49 -11.62
C ALA A 27 -7.10 -8.61 -11.79
N VAL A 28 -6.68 -9.84 -11.53
CA VAL A 28 -7.55 -11.02 -11.56
C VAL A 28 -7.48 -11.79 -10.24
N LEU A 29 -8.62 -12.34 -9.83
CA LEU A 29 -8.70 -13.25 -8.69
C LEU A 29 -8.26 -14.64 -9.15
N VAL A 30 -7.29 -15.22 -8.45
CA VAL A 30 -6.76 -16.55 -8.72
C VAL A 30 -6.79 -17.43 -7.49
N ARG A 31 -6.76 -18.74 -7.71
CA ARG A 31 -6.36 -19.73 -6.71
C ARG A 31 -4.96 -20.20 -7.04
N VAL A 32 -4.05 -20.14 -6.07
CA VAL A 32 -2.71 -20.70 -6.18
C VAL A 32 -2.66 -22.01 -5.38
N THR A 33 -2.30 -23.11 -6.02
CA THR A 33 -2.26 -24.44 -5.41
C THR A 33 -0.87 -25.05 -5.50
N GLY A 34 -0.38 -25.60 -4.40
CA GLY A 34 0.89 -26.34 -4.34
C GLY A 34 0.81 -27.45 -3.31
N ASP A 35 1.94 -28.11 -3.06
CA ASP A 35 2.00 -29.30 -2.18
C ASP A 35 1.53 -29.03 -0.74
N THR A 36 1.66 -27.79 -0.27
CA THR A 36 1.35 -27.36 1.09
C THR A 36 -0.07 -26.81 1.26
N GLY A 37 -0.85 -26.71 0.17
CA GLY A 37 -2.25 -26.27 0.19
C GLY A 37 -2.61 -25.32 -0.94
N SER A 38 -3.74 -24.62 -0.78
CA SER A 38 -4.18 -23.57 -1.71
C SER A 38 -4.46 -22.25 -1.00
N ARG A 39 -4.31 -21.14 -1.73
CA ARG A 39 -4.64 -19.79 -1.27
C ARG A 39 -5.31 -19.01 -2.39
N LEU A 40 -6.21 -18.11 -2.01
CA LEU A 40 -6.67 -17.07 -2.93
C LEU A 40 -5.60 -15.98 -3.02
N ALA A 41 -5.49 -15.38 -4.19
CA ALA A 41 -4.57 -14.29 -4.45
C ALA A 41 -5.12 -13.33 -5.51
N ILE A 42 -4.66 -12.10 -5.45
CA ILE A 42 -4.77 -11.14 -6.54
C ILE A 42 -3.52 -11.26 -7.40
N HIS A 43 -3.73 -11.54 -8.68
CA HIS A 43 -2.68 -11.66 -9.68
C HIS A 43 -2.75 -10.46 -10.64
N LYS A 44 -1.63 -9.75 -10.79
CA LYS A 44 -1.49 -8.55 -11.62
C LYS A 44 -0.39 -8.80 -12.67
N PRO A 45 -0.73 -9.34 -13.86
CA PRO A 45 0.23 -9.53 -14.94
C PRO A 45 0.73 -8.19 -15.49
N VAL A 46 2.03 -8.09 -15.73
CA VAL A 46 2.66 -6.91 -16.35
C VAL A 46 2.04 -6.61 -17.72
N ALA A 47 1.64 -7.66 -18.46
CA ALA A 47 1.01 -7.52 -19.78
C ALA A 47 -0.34 -6.78 -19.76
N LEU A 48 -0.97 -6.62 -18.59
CA LEU A 48 -2.25 -5.91 -18.42
C LEU A 48 -2.09 -4.50 -17.84
N GLU A 49 -0.86 -4.11 -17.52
CA GLU A 49 -0.58 -2.76 -17.04
C GLU A 49 -0.87 -1.73 -18.13
N ARG A 50 -1.47 -0.61 -17.70
CA ARG A 50 -1.58 0.57 -18.54
C ARG A 50 -0.41 1.50 -18.21
N PRO A 51 0.41 1.90 -19.19
CA PRO A 51 1.49 2.85 -18.94
C PRO A 51 0.95 4.13 -18.30
N LEU A 52 1.60 4.55 -17.21
CA LEU A 52 1.28 5.79 -16.51
C LEU A 52 2.39 6.81 -16.80
N TRP A 53 2.00 8.01 -17.20
CA TRP A 53 2.96 9.05 -17.58
C TRP A 53 3.85 9.51 -16.41
N ASP A 54 3.33 9.38 -15.19
CA ASP A 54 3.97 9.77 -13.94
C ASP A 54 4.75 8.63 -13.25
N TYR A 55 4.72 7.43 -13.84
CA TYR A 55 5.52 6.25 -13.52
C TYR A 55 6.09 5.61 -14.80
N PRO A 56 7.02 6.29 -15.50
CA PRO A 56 7.48 5.89 -16.83
C PRO A 56 8.44 4.68 -16.82
N ASP A 57 9.07 4.41 -15.69
CA ASP A 57 10.10 3.36 -15.53
C ASP A 57 9.57 2.16 -14.71
N GLY A 58 10.06 0.98 -15.07
CA GLY A 58 9.70 -0.28 -14.39
C GLY A 58 8.27 -0.73 -14.68
N THR A 59 7.70 -1.50 -13.75
CA THR A 59 6.33 -2.02 -13.84
C THR A 59 5.58 -1.77 -12.53
N LEU A 60 4.26 -1.67 -12.60
CA LEU A 60 3.41 -1.55 -11.40
C LEU A 60 3.50 -2.83 -10.56
N ALA A 61 3.61 -4.00 -11.19
CA ALA A 61 3.85 -5.27 -10.51
C ALA A 61 5.15 -5.27 -9.70
N ALA A 62 6.24 -4.71 -10.23
CA ALA A 62 7.50 -4.59 -9.49
C ALA A 62 7.34 -3.69 -8.27
N ARG A 63 6.57 -2.59 -8.37
CA ARG A 63 6.26 -1.69 -7.25
C ARG A 63 5.43 -2.36 -6.16
N GLU A 64 4.49 -3.24 -6.51
CA GLU A 64 3.76 -4.05 -5.53
C GLU A 64 4.69 -4.95 -4.71
N ARG A 65 5.64 -5.61 -5.37
CA ARG A 65 6.66 -6.42 -4.68
C ARG A 65 7.59 -5.55 -3.84
N ALA A 66 8.03 -4.41 -4.37
CA ALA A 66 8.90 -3.49 -3.65
C ALA A 66 8.23 -2.95 -2.37
N ALA A 67 6.95 -2.57 -2.43
CA ALA A 67 6.19 -2.15 -1.26
C ALA A 67 6.11 -3.26 -0.19
N TYR A 68 5.88 -4.51 -0.60
CA TYR A 68 5.92 -5.65 0.32
C TYR A 68 7.29 -5.81 0.99
N LEU A 69 8.39 -5.76 0.22
CA LEU A 69 9.75 -5.87 0.76
C LEU A 69 10.06 -4.76 1.78
N VAL A 70 9.69 -3.51 1.48
CA VAL A 70 9.87 -2.38 2.40
C VAL A 70 9.05 -2.57 3.67
N SER A 71 7.80 -3.02 3.53
CA SER A 71 6.91 -3.28 4.68
C SER A 71 7.50 -4.34 5.59
N ALA A 72 7.93 -5.47 5.02
CA ALA A 72 8.53 -6.59 5.75
C ALA A 72 9.86 -6.20 6.41
N ALA A 73 10.74 -5.46 5.72
CA ALA A 73 12.02 -5.02 6.27
C ALA A 73 11.85 -4.06 7.48
N GLY A 74 10.85 -3.17 7.43
CA GLY A 74 10.49 -2.33 8.57
C GLY A 74 9.71 -3.07 9.65
N GLY A 75 9.23 -4.28 9.36
CA GLY A 75 8.26 -5.01 10.16
C GLY A 75 6.93 -4.29 10.27
N PHE A 76 6.59 -3.39 9.34
CA PHE A 76 5.30 -2.70 9.32
C PHE A 76 4.15 -3.72 9.25
N ASP A 77 4.36 -4.81 8.52
CA ASP A 77 3.43 -5.92 8.35
C ASP A 77 2.04 -5.48 7.83
N VAL A 78 2.00 -4.38 7.07
CA VAL A 78 0.77 -3.84 6.48
C VAL A 78 0.54 -4.31 5.05
N VAL A 79 1.57 -4.78 4.33
CA VAL A 79 1.41 -5.27 2.96
C VAL A 79 1.30 -6.78 2.97
N PRO A 80 0.24 -7.38 2.39
CA PRO A 80 0.12 -8.84 2.30
C PRO A 80 1.30 -9.45 1.53
N PRO A 81 1.68 -10.71 1.81
CA PRO A 81 2.69 -11.41 1.04
C PRO A 81 2.49 -11.25 -0.46
N THR A 82 3.46 -10.61 -1.12
CA THR A 82 3.44 -10.34 -2.57
C THR A 82 4.71 -10.88 -3.18
N VAL A 83 4.61 -11.68 -4.23
CA VAL A 83 5.76 -12.15 -5.01
C VAL A 83 5.71 -11.61 -6.43
N LEU A 84 6.88 -11.36 -7.03
CA LEU A 84 7.02 -11.15 -8.46
C LEU A 84 7.58 -12.43 -9.07
N HIS A 85 6.89 -13.00 -10.06
CA HIS A 85 7.30 -14.26 -10.69
C HIS A 85 6.78 -14.37 -12.13
N ASP A 86 7.28 -15.36 -12.87
CA ASP A 86 6.70 -15.76 -14.15
C ASP A 86 5.43 -16.57 -13.91
N GLY A 87 4.28 -15.98 -14.22
CA GLY A 87 2.96 -16.60 -14.13
C GLY A 87 2.45 -17.12 -15.49
N PRO A 88 1.24 -17.72 -15.52
CA PRO A 88 0.65 -18.26 -16.75
C PRO A 88 0.37 -17.22 -17.83
N TRP A 89 0.35 -15.93 -17.48
CA TRP A 89 0.16 -14.81 -18.40
C TRP A 89 1.37 -13.87 -18.47
N GLY A 90 2.57 -14.41 -18.19
CA GLY A 90 3.84 -13.68 -18.17
C GLY A 90 4.22 -13.21 -16.76
N PRO A 91 5.26 -12.35 -16.66
CA PRO A 91 5.67 -11.76 -15.39
C PRO A 91 4.51 -11.07 -14.68
N ALA A 92 4.37 -11.29 -13.38
CA ALA A 92 3.23 -10.81 -12.62
C ALA A 92 3.55 -10.65 -11.13
N ALA A 93 2.88 -9.69 -10.50
CA ALA A 93 2.78 -9.63 -9.05
C ALA A 93 1.61 -10.50 -8.59
N THR A 94 1.87 -11.44 -7.68
CA THR A 94 0.84 -12.27 -7.03
C THR A 94 0.84 -11.94 -5.55
N GLN A 95 -0.25 -11.32 -5.08
CA GLN A 95 -0.44 -10.90 -3.70
C GLN A 95 -1.50 -11.77 -3.03
N MET A 96 -1.21 -12.25 -1.82
CA MET A 96 -2.16 -13.03 -1.02
C MET A 96 -3.48 -12.28 -0.83
N TRP A 97 -4.61 -12.98 -0.99
CA TRP A 97 -5.92 -12.44 -0.64
C TRP A 97 -6.04 -12.24 0.87
N VAL A 98 -6.63 -11.13 1.27
CA VAL A 98 -6.84 -10.76 2.67
C VAL A 98 -8.31 -10.94 3.05
N GLY A 99 -8.54 -11.54 4.22
CA GLY A 99 -9.89 -11.70 4.77
C GLY A 99 -10.69 -12.85 4.16
N ASP A 100 -11.96 -12.94 4.57
CA ASP A 100 -12.91 -13.92 4.07
C ASP A 100 -13.59 -13.37 2.81
N PRO A 101 -13.45 -14.00 1.62
CA PRO A 101 -14.09 -13.53 0.39
C PRO A 101 -15.62 -13.54 0.46
N ALA A 102 -16.22 -14.22 1.44
CA ALA A 102 -17.66 -14.22 1.67
C ALA A 102 -18.13 -13.08 2.60
N ARG A 103 -17.23 -12.24 3.08
CA ARG A 103 -17.54 -11.12 3.98
C ARG A 103 -17.02 -9.82 3.40
N GLU A 104 -17.78 -8.76 3.62
CA GLU A 104 -17.27 -7.42 3.36
C GLU A 104 -16.19 -7.07 4.39
N PRO A 105 -15.11 -6.37 3.98
CA PRO A 105 -14.08 -5.94 4.90
C PRO A 105 -14.63 -4.87 5.84
N GLU A 106 -14.08 -4.81 7.05
CA GLU A 106 -14.30 -3.69 7.94
C GLU A 106 -13.40 -2.52 7.49
N TYR A 107 -14.02 -1.36 7.22
CA TYR A 107 -13.30 -0.18 6.78
C TYR A 107 -12.86 0.68 7.97
N VAL A 108 -11.65 1.20 7.88
CA VAL A 108 -11.07 2.14 8.87
C VAL A 108 -11.06 3.59 8.37
N VAL A 109 -11.69 3.84 7.23
CA VAL A 109 -11.90 5.12 6.57
C VAL A 109 -13.33 5.14 6.06
N ASP A 110 -14.00 6.29 6.13
CA ASP A 110 -15.34 6.45 5.60
C ASP A 110 -15.63 7.91 5.21
N VAL A 111 -16.68 8.11 4.43
CA VAL A 111 -17.26 9.40 4.08
C VAL A 111 -18.62 9.52 4.75
N VAL A 112 -18.70 10.32 5.79
CA VAL A 112 -19.86 10.42 6.69
C VAL A 112 -20.40 11.84 6.78
N ASP A 113 -21.60 12.00 7.33
CA ASP A 113 -22.10 13.31 7.74
C ASP A 113 -21.18 13.89 8.85
N PRO A 114 -20.90 15.22 8.86
CA PRO A 114 -20.09 15.85 9.90
C PRO A 114 -20.52 15.57 11.34
N ASP A 115 -21.83 15.37 11.59
CA ASP A 115 -22.37 15.07 12.90
C ASP A 115 -22.33 13.57 13.26
N GLU A 116 -21.96 12.71 12.29
CA GLU A 116 -21.91 11.25 12.42
C GLU A 116 -20.48 10.69 12.44
N VAL A 117 -19.45 11.53 12.53
CA VAL A 117 -18.05 11.09 12.65
C VAL A 117 -17.90 10.18 13.87
N PRO A 118 -17.46 8.91 13.71
CA PRO A 118 -17.36 7.98 14.82
C PRO A 118 -16.41 8.48 15.91
N ALA A 119 -16.70 8.13 17.17
CA ALA A 119 -15.82 8.47 18.28
C ALA A 119 -14.43 7.84 18.08
N GLY A 120 -13.38 8.63 18.32
CA GLY A 120 -12.01 8.18 18.10
C GLY A 120 -11.58 8.19 16.62
N TRP A 121 -12.34 8.79 15.73
CA TRP A 121 -11.90 9.04 14.35
C TRP A 121 -11.34 10.45 14.18
N ARG A 122 -10.56 10.65 13.13
CA ARG A 122 -9.93 11.91 12.77
C ARG A 122 -10.52 12.39 11.45
N GLU A 123 -11.01 13.63 11.44
CA GLU A 123 -11.41 14.29 10.20
C GLU A 123 -10.19 14.59 9.33
N VAL A 124 -10.34 14.39 8.03
CA VAL A 124 -9.28 14.58 7.03
C VAL A 124 -9.61 15.75 6.11
N LEU A 125 -10.81 15.73 5.54
CA LEU A 125 -11.29 16.73 4.60
C LEU A 125 -12.81 16.85 4.74
N ARG A 126 -13.30 18.08 4.68
CA ARG A 126 -14.73 18.39 4.48
C ARG A 126 -14.99 18.65 2.99
N GLY A 127 -16.10 18.15 2.49
CA GLY A 127 -16.52 18.26 1.11
C GLY A 127 -18.04 18.38 0.98
N GLU A 128 -18.53 18.31 -0.25
CA GLU A 128 -19.95 18.39 -0.58
C GLU A 128 -20.35 17.17 -1.42
N ALA A 129 -21.43 16.50 -1.06
CA ALA A 129 -22.02 15.41 -1.82
C ALA A 129 -22.78 15.93 -3.05
N PRO A 130 -23.13 15.06 -4.03
CA PRO A 130 -23.83 15.49 -5.24
C PRO A 130 -25.19 16.20 -5.01
N ASP A 131 -25.81 16.00 -3.86
CA ASP A 131 -27.07 16.63 -3.47
C ASP A 131 -26.90 17.95 -2.69
N GLY A 132 -25.65 18.40 -2.48
CA GLY A 132 -25.31 19.63 -1.77
C GLY A 132 -25.13 19.46 -0.25
N SER A 133 -25.27 18.24 0.29
CA SER A 133 -25.02 17.99 1.71
C SER A 133 -23.51 18.01 2.02
N GLU A 134 -23.15 18.48 3.23
CA GLU A 134 -21.76 18.45 3.70
C GLU A 134 -21.37 17.02 4.06
N VAL A 135 -20.16 16.61 3.69
CA VAL A 135 -19.60 15.31 4.05
C VAL A 135 -18.18 15.47 4.58
N VAL A 136 -17.77 14.53 5.44
CA VAL A 136 -16.42 14.45 6.01
C VAL A 136 -15.79 13.13 5.60
N VAL A 137 -14.60 13.20 5.02
CA VAL A 137 -13.69 12.04 4.96
C VAL A 137 -13.03 11.93 6.33
N ALA A 138 -13.17 10.79 7.01
CA ALA A 138 -12.56 10.52 8.30
C ALA A 138 -11.96 9.12 8.36
N HIS A 139 -11.03 8.90 9.28
CA HIS A 139 -10.46 7.58 9.53
C HIS A 139 -10.28 7.28 11.02
N SER A 140 -10.22 6.01 11.38
CA SER A 140 -9.92 5.58 12.76
C SER A 140 -8.57 6.12 13.24
N SER A 141 -8.49 6.48 14.52
CA SER A 141 -7.24 6.89 15.17
C SER A 141 -6.41 5.73 15.72
N ASP A 142 -6.81 4.49 15.45
CA ASP A 142 -6.11 3.28 15.90
C ASP A 142 -4.65 3.25 15.43
N ALA A 143 -3.81 2.61 16.25
CA ALA A 143 -2.36 2.56 16.03
C ALA A 143 -1.99 1.93 14.68
N ALA A 144 -2.69 0.85 14.27
CA ALA A 144 -2.48 0.21 12.99
C ALA A 144 -2.69 1.16 11.80
N VAL A 145 -3.73 2.01 11.86
CA VAL A 145 -4.01 3.00 10.80
C VAL A 145 -2.92 4.07 10.77
N ARG A 146 -2.44 4.52 11.93
CA ARG A 146 -1.31 5.46 12.04
C ARG A 146 -0.02 4.85 11.46
N THR A 147 0.29 3.59 11.78
CA THR A 147 1.43 2.86 11.23
C THR A 147 1.36 2.80 9.70
N THR A 148 0.18 2.56 9.14
CA THR A 148 -0.03 2.60 7.68
C THR A 148 0.18 4.01 7.10
N ALA A 149 -0.22 5.07 7.80
CA ALA A 149 0.04 6.44 7.36
C ALA A 149 1.55 6.77 7.30
N VAL A 150 2.35 6.25 8.25
CA VAL A 150 3.82 6.37 8.21
C VAL A 150 4.40 5.55 7.06
N PHE A 151 3.89 4.34 6.85
CA PHE A 151 4.30 3.50 5.72
C PHE A 151 4.03 4.18 4.37
N ASP A 152 2.82 4.70 4.17
CA ASP A 152 2.46 5.43 2.94
C ASP A 152 3.35 6.65 2.71
N ALA A 153 3.72 7.38 3.77
CA ALA A 153 4.67 8.48 3.68
C ALA A 153 6.08 8.02 3.28
N LEU A 154 6.54 6.90 3.85
CA LEU A 154 7.85 6.32 3.53
C LEU A 154 7.93 5.86 2.08
N ILE A 155 6.90 5.14 1.59
CA ILE A 155 6.86 4.65 0.20
C ILE A 155 6.33 5.70 -0.78
N ASN A 156 5.87 6.87 -0.31
CA ASN A 156 5.26 7.91 -1.15
C ASN A 156 4.09 7.36 -1.99
N ASN A 157 3.14 6.71 -1.33
CA ASN A 157 1.96 6.14 -1.97
C ASN A 157 1.10 7.26 -2.58
N SER A 158 0.86 7.22 -3.89
CA SER A 158 0.13 8.28 -4.60
C SER A 158 -1.36 7.99 -4.80
N ASP A 159 -1.90 6.93 -4.17
CA ASP A 159 -3.30 6.55 -4.35
C ASP A 159 -3.90 5.76 -3.18
N ARG A 160 -3.56 6.07 -1.92
CA ARG A 160 -4.18 5.38 -0.76
C ARG A 160 -5.64 5.83 -0.56
N LYS A 161 -6.59 4.99 -0.99
CA LYS A 161 -8.02 5.12 -0.74
C LYS A 161 -8.48 4.33 0.48
N GLY A 162 -9.68 4.60 0.97
CA GLY A 162 -10.30 3.89 2.10
C GLY A 162 -10.48 2.40 1.82
N GLY A 163 -10.96 2.04 0.64
CA GLY A 163 -11.14 0.66 0.19
C GLY A 163 -9.84 -0.11 -0.04
N HIS A 164 -8.69 0.56 0.06
CA HIS A 164 -7.37 -0.10 0.03
C HIS A 164 -6.91 -0.58 1.42
N LEU A 165 -7.70 -0.33 2.47
CA LEU A 165 -7.39 -0.68 3.85
C LEU A 165 -8.39 -1.71 4.36
N LEU A 166 -7.90 -2.92 4.64
CA LEU A 166 -8.71 -4.08 4.98
C LEU A 166 -8.40 -4.51 6.41
N LEU A 167 -9.34 -4.26 7.33
CA LEU A 167 -9.21 -4.74 8.71
C LEU A 167 -9.73 -6.19 8.80
N VAL A 168 -8.89 -7.09 9.29
CA VAL A 168 -9.23 -8.51 9.48
C VAL A 168 -8.84 -8.92 10.90
N GLY A 169 -9.83 -9.00 11.78
CA GLY A 169 -9.54 -9.10 13.20
C GLY A 169 -8.86 -7.81 13.68
N ASP A 170 -7.69 -7.93 14.31
CA ASP A 170 -6.91 -6.78 14.78
C ASP A 170 -5.84 -6.32 13.76
N ASP A 171 -5.68 -7.05 12.65
CA ASP A 171 -4.64 -6.78 11.65
C ASP A 171 -5.18 -5.90 10.52
N LEU A 172 -4.47 -4.80 10.23
CA LEU A 172 -4.79 -3.91 9.13
C LEU A 172 -3.86 -4.15 7.94
N TRP A 173 -4.46 -4.45 6.80
CA TRP A 173 -3.74 -4.68 5.56
C TRP A 173 -4.00 -3.55 4.56
N GLY A 174 -2.93 -3.00 4.00
CA GLY A 174 -2.95 -2.14 2.82
C GLY A 174 -2.80 -2.98 1.56
N VAL A 175 -3.58 -2.66 0.53
CA VAL A 175 -3.41 -3.19 -0.83
C VAL A 175 -3.18 -2.07 -1.84
N ASP A 176 -2.90 -2.44 -3.09
CA ASP A 176 -2.75 -1.55 -4.24
C ASP A 176 -1.62 -0.51 -4.11
N HIS A 177 -0.38 -0.99 -4.16
CA HIS A 177 0.84 -0.17 -4.06
C HIS A 177 1.53 0.04 -5.41
N GLY A 178 0.90 -0.37 -6.52
CA GLY A 178 1.46 -0.22 -7.86
C GLY A 178 1.83 1.21 -8.22
N VAL A 179 1.18 2.21 -7.61
CA VAL A 179 1.49 3.64 -7.74
C VAL A 179 2.15 4.19 -6.48
N SER A 180 3.35 3.69 -6.20
CA SER A 180 4.19 4.13 -5.09
C SER A 180 5.67 4.15 -5.49
N LEU A 181 6.52 4.59 -4.57
CA LEU A 181 7.98 4.59 -4.66
C LEU A 181 8.54 5.52 -5.75
N GLY A 182 7.71 6.38 -6.34
CA GLY A 182 8.17 7.43 -7.26
C GLY A 182 9.10 8.44 -6.59
N VAL A 183 9.97 9.07 -7.38
CA VAL A 183 10.97 10.05 -6.92
C VAL A 183 10.31 11.35 -6.45
N GLU A 184 9.40 11.89 -7.25
CA GLU A 184 8.71 13.15 -6.95
C GLU A 184 7.76 12.98 -5.75
N PRO A 185 7.64 13.98 -4.86
CA PRO A 185 6.74 13.92 -3.71
C PRO A 185 5.28 13.95 -4.19
N LYS A 186 4.67 12.77 -4.24
CA LYS A 186 3.36 12.51 -4.83
C LYS A 186 2.41 11.83 -3.85
N LEU A 187 2.72 11.86 -2.55
CA LEU A 187 1.91 11.25 -1.50
C LEU A 187 0.46 11.73 -1.59
N ARG A 188 -0.47 10.80 -1.80
CA ARG A 188 -1.91 11.02 -1.76
C ARG A 188 -2.55 9.93 -0.93
N THR A 189 -3.16 10.32 0.16
CA THR A 189 -3.70 9.38 1.13
C THR A 189 -4.93 9.94 1.82
N VAL A 190 -5.90 9.08 2.12
CA VAL A 190 -7.00 9.43 3.02
C VAL A 190 -6.58 9.47 4.49
N LEU A 191 -5.31 9.25 4.82
CA LEU A 191 -4.78 9.20 6.18
C LEU A 191 -4.13 10.53 6.64
N TRP A 192 -4.52 11.68 6.07
CA TRP A 192 -3.97 12.97 6.48
C TRP A 192 -4.44 13.49 7.84
N GLY A 193 -5.28 12.75 8.59
CA GLY A 193 -5.68 13.15 9.95
C GLY A 193 -4.53 13.24 10.97
N TRP A 194 -3.33 12.77 10.59
CA TRP A 194 -2.08 12.96 11.35
C TRP A 194 -1.15 14.03 10.77
N ALA A 195 -1.51 14.76 9.71
CA ALA A 195 -0.61 15.71 9.05
C ALA A 195 0.08 16.66 10.05
N GLY A 196 1.41 16.72 10.00
CA GLY A 196 2.23 17.55 10.88
C GLY A 196 2.32 17.10 12.36
N GLN A 197 1.58 16.06 12.77
CA GLN A 197 1.66 15.51 14.12
C GLN A 197 2.98 14.74 14.33
N PRO A 198 3.47 14.63 15.57
CA PRO A 198 4.61 13.76 15.88
C PRO A 198 4.36 12.31 15.45
N ILE A 199 5.41 11.63 14.99
CA ILE A 199 5.39 10.18 14.77
C ILE A 199 5.80 9.48 16.06
N GLU A 200 5.08 8.44 16.44
CA GLU A 200 5.39 7.63 17.62
C GLU A 200 6.70 6.86 17.47
N ASP A 201 7.40 6.62 18.59
CA ASP A 201 8.73 6.00 18.58
C ASP A 201 8.74 4.59 17.96
N ASP A 202 7.66 3.81 18.13
CA ASP A 202 7.53 2.48 17.52
C ASP A 202 7.50 2.57 16.00
N ASP A 203 6.81 3.57 15.44
CA ASP A 203 6.72 3.80 14.00
C ASP A 203 8.05 4.36 13.44
N LEU A 204 8.72 5.23 14.20
CA LEU A 204 10.08 5.67 13.86
C LEU A 204 11.08 4.51 13.87
N ALA A 205 10.95 3.56 14.80
CA ALA A 205 11.78 2.37 14.83
C ALA A 205 11.57 1.48 13.59
N ARG A 206 10.34 1.42 13.04
CA ARG A 206 10.06 0.74 11.76
C ARG A 206 10.79 1.43 10.60
N VAL A 207 10.72 2.75 10.52
CA VAL A 207 11.44 3.54 9.50
C VAL A 207 12.95 3.37 9.64
N ALA A 208 13.49 3.36 10.86
CA ALA A 208 14.91 3.14 11.12
C ALA A 208 15.37 1.76 10.63
N ARG A 209 14.57 0.70 10.84
CA ARG A 209 14.86 -0.63 10.31
C ARG A 209 14.92 -0.65 8.79
N VAL A 210 14.02 0.07 8.10
CA VAL A 210 14.08 0.19 6.64
C VAL A 210 15.36 0.91 6.20
N ARG A 211 15.71 2.05 6.83
CA ARG A 211 16.96 2.76 6.53
C ARG A 211 18.17 1.84 6.70
N ASP A 212 18.26 1.14 7.83
CA ASP A 212 19.40 0.27 8.13
C ASP A 212 19.47 -0.91 7.15
N ALA A 213 18.32 -1.46 6.74
CA ALA A 213 18.23 -2.50 5.73
C ALA A 213 18.66 -2.01 4.33
N LEU A 214 18.43 -0.74 3.98
CA LEU A 214 18.91 -0.13 2.74
C LEU A 214 20.42 0.14 2.79
N GLU A 215 20.95 0.56 3.94
CA GLU A 215 22.37 0.96 4.08
C GLU A 215 23.31 -0.23 4.29
N THR A 216 22.84 -1.26 5.00
CA THR A 216 23.70 -2.36 5.48
C THR A 216 23.14 -3.76 5.22
N GLY A 217 21.87 -3.86 4.80
CA GLY A 217 21.20 -5.13 4.51
C GLY A 217 21.20 -5.47 3.01
N THR A 218 20.33 -6.40 2.63
CA THR A 218 20.12 -6.83 1.23
C THR A 218 19.00 -6.07 0.53
N LEU A 219 18.25 -5.23 1.26
CA LEU A 219 17.04 -4.60 0.73
C LEU A 219 17.35 -3.70 -0.46
N ALA A 220 18.47 -2.99 -0.47
CA ALA A 220 18.87 -2.16 -1.61
C ALA A 220 19.06 -3.00 -2.88
N ASP A 221 19.80 -4.12 -2.78
CA ASP A 221 20.02 -5.04 -3.91
C ASP A 221 18.70 -5.64 -4.41
N GLU A 222 17.81 -6.05 -3.49
CA GLU A 222 16.49 -6.59 -3.85
C GLU A 222 15.58 -5.54 -4.51
N LEU A 223 15.71 -4.26 -4.14
CA LEU A 223 14.94 -3.17 -4.74
C LEU A 223 15.53 -2.69 -6.07
N ASP A 224 16.85 -2.78 -6.27
CA ASP A 224 17.51 -2.42 -7.53
C ASP A 224 17.11 -3.35 -8.69
N GLU A 225 16.61 -4.55 -8.39
CA GLU A 225 15.99 -5.44 -9.38
C GLU A 225 14.57 -5.02 -9.78
N LEU A 226 13.93 -4.14 -9.00
CA LEU A 226 12.51 -3.79 -9.13
C LEU A 226 12.27 -2.32 -9.51
N LEU A 227 13.18 -1.44 -9.09
CA LEU A 227 13.07 0.01 -9.16
C LEU A 227 14.33 0.61 -9.78
N THR A 228 14.23 1.88 -10.20
CA THR A 228 15.43 2.62 -10.63
C THR A 228 16.29 3.02 -9.43
N LEU A 229 17.59 3.23 -9.66
CA LEU A 229 18.52 3.76 -8.64
C LEU A 229 18.03 5.07 -8.00
N SER A 230 17.38 5.94 -8.80
CA SER A 230 16.83 7.20 -8.31
C SER A 230 15.68 7.00 -7.33
N GLU A 231 14.84 5.98 -7.55
CA GLU A 231 13.72 5.65 -6.69
C GLU A 231 14.16 5.02 -5.37
N VAL A 232 15.15 4.13 -5.42
CA VAL A 232 15.77 3.56 -4.22
C VAL A 232 16.44 4.67 -3.38
N SER A 233 17.18 5.57 -4.04
CA SER A 233 17.77 6.75 -3.38
C SER A 233 16.72 7.69 -2.79
N ALA A 234 15.58 7.89 -3.47
CA ALA A 234 14.46 8.68 -2.97
C ALA A 234 13.83 8.04 -1.72
N LEU A 235 13.63 6.72 -1.71
CA LEU A 235 13.18 5.99 -0.52
C LEU A 235 14.15 6.17 0.66
N ALA A 236 15.45 5.97 0.45
CA ALA A 236 16.47 6.17 1.48
C ALA A 236 16.48 7.61 2.01
N THR A 237 16.25 8.59 1.14
CA THR A 237 16.14 10.01 1.52
C THR A 237 14.89 10.25 2.36
N ARG A 238 13.71 9.75 1.94
CA ARG A 238 12.47 9.86 2.70
C ARG A 238 12.59 9.22 4.09
N ALA A 239 13.23 8.05 4.20
CA ALA A 239 13.46 7.39 5.48
C ALA A 239 14.27 8.27 6.43
N ARG A 240 15.37 8.87 5.95
CA ARG A 240 16.19 9.81 6.74
C ARG A 240 15.39 11.05 7.15
N THR A 241 14.66 11.67 6.22
CA THR A 241 13.83 12.85 6.52
C THR A 241 12.77 12.56 7.58
N LEU A 242 12.05 11.44 7.50
CA LEU A 242 11.06 11.07 8.52
C LEU A 242 11.69 10.89 9.92
N LEU A 243 12.90 10.33 9.99
CA LEU A 243 13.65 10.14 11.24
C LEU A 243 14.21 11.45 11.81
N GLU A 244 14.59 12.38 10.94
CA GLU A 244 15.09 13.71 11.32
C GLU A 244 13.94 14.61 11.80
N ASP A 245 12.86 14.72 11.03
CA ASP A 245 11.73 15.59 11.32
C ASP A 245 10.83 15.04 12.43
N ARG A 246 10.73 13.71 12.53
CA ARG A 246 9.91 12.97 13.50
C ARG A 246 8.43 13.39 13.50
N ARG A 247 7.94 13.83 12.34
CA ARG A 247 6.57 14.28 12.13
C ARG A 247 6.00 13.68 10.87
N HIS A 248 4.70 13.42 10.88
CA HIS A 248 3.98 13.07 9.67
C HIS A 248 4.10 14.23 8.68
N PRO A 249 4.25 13.93 7.37
CA PRO A 249 4.31 14.97 6.35
C PRO A 249 3.01 15.78 6.32
N VAL A 250 3.07 16.93 5.67
CA VAL A 250 1.90 17.74 5.31
C VAL A 250 1.72 17.72 3.79
N PRO A 251 0.49 17.90 3.28
CA PRO A 251 0.22 18.05 1.86
C PRO A 251 1.14 19.06 1.16
N VAL A 252 1.72 18.67 0.03
CA VAL A 252 2.53 19.57 -0.81
C VAL A 252 1.60 20.40 -1.70
N PRO A 253 1.78 21.73 -1.78
CA PRO A 253 0.99 22.57 -2.69
C PRO A 253 1.14 22.16 -4.16
N GLY A 254 0.06 22.23 -4.93
CA GLY A 254 0.08 21.98 -6.38
C GLY A 254 -0.14 20.52 -6.81
N TRP A 255 -0.26 19.58 -5.88
CA TRP A 255 -0.66 18.19 -6.14
C TRP A 255 -1.88 17.83 -5.27
N PRO A 256 -2.96 17.22 -5.82
CA PRO A 256 -4.15 16.91 -5.02
C PRO A 256 -3.85 15.88 -3.93
N PRO A 257 -3.95 16.22 -2.64
CA PRO A 257 -3.48 15.34 -1.55
C PRO A 257 -4.40 14.15 -1.28
N ILE A 258 -5.66 14.22 -1.71
CA ILE A 258 -6.64 13.15 -1.54
C ILE A 258 -6.75 12.37 -2.85
N PRO A 259 -6.66 11.02 -2.82
CA PRO A 259 -6.98 10.21 -3.98
C PRO A 259 -8.46 10.27 -4.30
N TRP A 260 -8.80 10.05 -5.58
CA TRP A 260 -10.19 10.07 -6.01
C TRP A 260 -10.56 8.74 -6.71
N PRO A 261 -11.70 8.12 -6.33
CA PRO A 261 -12.53 8.43 -5.16
C PRO A 261 -11.75 8.32 -3.83
N ALA A 262 -12.28 8.90 -2.75
CA ALA A 262 -11.66 8.81 -1.43
C ALA A 262 -11.82 7.40 -0.82
N MET A 263 -12.96 6.76 -1.08
CA MET A 263 -13.21 5.35 -0.75
C MET A 263 -12.68 4.43 -1.84
#